data_AF-A0A328KZS6-F1
#
_entry.id   AF-A0A328KZS6-F1
#
_cell.length_a   1.000
_cell.length_b   1.000
_cell.length_c   1.000
_cell.angle_alpha   90.00
_cell.angle_beta   90.00
_cell.angle_gamma   90.00
#
_symmetry.space_group_name_H-M   'P 1'
#
loop_
_entity.id
_entity.type
_entity.pdbx_description
1 polymer ?
#
loop_
_entity_poly.entity_id
_entity_poly.type
_entity_poly.pdbx_seq_one_letter_code
_entity_poly.pdbx_strand_id
1 'polypeptide(L)' 'MNNLRFYDAPSWQNKDVAGTLDAGVGFTIIDKVSVNGSQQYKAKNSRGNVFDITASSYYVEVK' A
#
# COMPACT_ATOMS: atom_id res chain seq x y z
N MET A 1 3.28 -6.39 16.16
CA MET A 1 2.21 -5.77 15.36
C MET A 1 2.89 -5.05 14.22
N ASN A 2 2.81 -5.62 13.02
CA ASN A 2 3.49 -5.09 11.85
C ASN A 2 2.49 -4.21 11.11
N ASN A 3 2.28 -2.98 11.58
CA ASN A 3 1.19 -2.09 11.17
C ASN A 3 1.51 -1.31 9.88
N LEU A 4 1.55 -1.99 8.74
CA LEU A 4 1.83 -1.36 7.45
C LEU A 4 0.68 -0.44 7.04
N ARG A 5 0.93 0.84 6.81
CA ARG A 5 -0.10 1.80 6.38
C ARG A 5 -0.52 1.57 4.92
N PHE A 6 -1.82 1.70 4.68
CA PHE A 6 -2.39 1.87 3.34
C PHE A 6 -3.18 3.17 3.26
N TYR A 7 -3.29 3.72 2.06
CA TYR A 7 -3.74 5.08 1.80
C TYR A 7 -4.89 5.10 0.78
N ASP A 8 -5.82 6.05 0.94
CA ASP A 8 -6.93 6.29 -0.01
C ASP A 8 -6.50 7.08 -1.25
N ALA A 9 -5.31 7.70 -1.20
CA ALA A 9 -4.74 8.48 -2.28
C ALA A 9 -3.22 8.26 -2.36
N PRO A 10 -2.59 8.45 -3.53
CA PRO A 10 -1.15 8.34 -3.69
C PRO A 10 -0.43 9.47 -2.95
N SER A 11 -0.11 9.22 -1.68
CA SER A 11 0.36 10.21 -0.71
C SER A 11 1.11 9.55 0.43
N TRP A 12 1.94 10.32 1.12
CA TRP A 12 2.59 9.94 2.37
C TRP A 12 2.04 10.72 3.58
N GLN A 13 1.02 11.56 3.37
CA GLN A 13 0.45 12.42 4.41
C GLN A 13 -0.47 11.60 5.33
N ASN A 14 -0.44 11.92 6.64
CA ASN A 14 -1.27 11.22 7.63
C ASN A 14 -2.78 11.34 7.35
N LYS A 15 -3.23 12.43 6.74
CA LYS A 15 -4.65 12.65 6.39
C LYS A 15 -5.19 11.64 5.37
N ASP A 16 -4.30 11.03 4.58
CA ASP A 16 -4.67 10.12 3.51
C ASP A 16 -4.52 8.65 3.95
N VAL A 17 -4.15 8.40 5.21
CA VAL A 17 -4.04 7.04 5.77
C VAL A 17 -5.45 6.48 5.97
N ALA A 18 -5.74 5.40 5.27
CA ALA A 18 -7.01 4.69 5.34
C ALA A 18 -7.02 3.59 6.40
N GLY A 19 -5.84 3.08 6.77
CA GLY A 19 -5.69 2.10 7.85
C GLY A 19 -4.32 1.43 7.89
N THR A 20 -4.24 0.30 8.58
CA THR A 20 -3.03 -0.53 8.68
C THR A 20 -3.32 -2.00 8.39
N LEU A 21 -2.35 -2.69 7.79
CA LEU A 21 -2.33 -4.13 7.59
C LEU A 21 -1.38 -4.78 8.58
N ASP A 22 -1.67 -6.00 9.00
CA ASP A 22 -0.71 -6.89 9.65
C ASP A 22 0.12 -7.67 8.60
N ALA A 23 1.23 -8.25 9.05
CA ALA A 23 2.04 -9.11 8.19
C ALA A 23 1.26 -10.39 7.78
N GLY A 24 1.50 -10.86 6.56
CA GLY A 24 0.83 -12.04 5.99
C GLY A 24 -0.47 -11.74 5.25
N VAL A 25 -0.96 -10.50 5.25
CA VAL A 25 -2.11 -10.09 4.43
C VAL A 25 -1.67 -9.94 2.97
N GLY A 26 -2.25 -10.77 2.10
CA GLY A 26 -2.02 -10.70 0.65
C GLY A 26 -2.97 -9.74 -0.06
N PHE A 27 -2.54 -9.23 -1.21
CA PHE A 27 -3.30 -8.36 -2.10
C PHE A 27 -2.78 -8.49 -3.53
N THR A 28 -3.56 -8.03 -4.51
CA THR A 28 -3.13 -7.98 -5.91
C THR A 28 -2.55 -6.60 -6.20
N ILE A 29 -1.28 -6.54 -6.62
CA ILE A 29 -0.70 -5.30 -7.15
C ILE A 29 -1.21 -5.12 -8.57
N ILE A 30 -1.83 -3.97 -8.84
CA ILE A 30 -2.40 -3.65 -10.17
C ILE A 30 -1.66 -2.51 -10.87
N ASP A 31 -0.90 -1.71 -10.12
CA ASP A 31 -0.12 -0.59 -10.67
C ASP A 31 0.99 -0.16 -9.69
N LYS A 32 1.91 0.68 -10.16
CA LYS A 32 3.00 1.28 -9.38
C LYS A 32 3.16 2.75 -9.72
N VAL A 33 3.18 3.61 -8.70
CA VAL A 33 3.24 5.07 -8.86
C VAL A 33 4.40 5.69 -8.09
N SER A 34 4.94 6.80 -8.59
CA SER A 34 5.95 7.61 -7.90
C SER A 34 5.28 8.76 -7.17
N VAL A 35 5.49 8.87 -5.86
CA VAL A 35 4.91 9.88 -4.98
C VAL A 35 6.05 10.54 -4.20
N ASN A 36 6.32 11.82 -4.49
CA ASN A 36 7.37 12.60 -3.85
C ASN A 36 8.74 11.89 -3.80
N GLY A 37 9.12 11.22 -4.91
CA GLY A 37 10.42 10.54 -5.02
C GLY A 37 10.46 9.12 -4.44
N SER A 38 9.39 8.65 -3.81
CA SER A 38 9.26 7.26 -3.32
C SER A 38 8.16 6.51 -4.07
N GLN A 39 8.29 5.19 -4.18
CA GLN A 39 7.35 4.36 -4.94
C GLN A 39 6.24 3.80 -4.04
N GLN A 40 5.02 3.74 -4.59
CA GLN A 40 3.87 3.05 -4.00
C GLN A 40 3.29 2.03 -4.98
N TYR A 41 2.68 0.97 -4.46
CA TYR A 41 1.85 0.05 -5.23
C TYR A 41 0.38 0.41 -5.07
N LYS A 42 -0.38 0.30 -6.16
CA LYS A 42 -1.84 0.20 -6.09
C LYS A 42 -2.20 -1.25 -5.82
N ALA A 43 -2.72 -1.51 -4.64
CA ALA A 43 -3.11 -2.82 -4.16
C ALA A 43 -4.65 -2.95 -4.17
N LYS A 44 -5.16 -3.94 -4.89
CA LYS A 44 -6.58 -4.27 -4.94
C LYS A 44 -6.89 -5.38 -3.93
N ASN A 45 -7.89 -5.15 -3.08
CA ASN A 45 -8.37 -6.14 -2.12
C ASN A 45 -9.44 -7.07 -2.74
N SER A 46 -9.85 -8.09 -2.00
CA SER A 46 -10.87 -9.07 -2.43
C SER A 46 -12.27 -8.47 -2.67
N ARG A 47 -12.54 -7.27 -2.14
CA ARG A 47 -13.80 -6.53 -2.33
C ARG A 47 -13.75 -5.60 -3.54
N GLY A 48 -12.60 -5.51 -4.21
CA GLY A 48 -12.40 -4.69 -5.39
C GLY A 48 -11.94 -3.25 -5.11
N ASN A 49 -11.77 -2.86 -3.85
CA ASN A 49 -11.23 -1.55 -3.49
C ASN A 49 -9.73 -1.50 -3.79
N VAL A 50 -9.26 -0.33 -4.19
CA VAL A 50 -7.85 -0.07 -4.50
C VAL A 50 -7.30 0.93 -3.50
N PHE A 51 -6.16 0.60 -2.91
CA PHE A 51 -5.44 1.46 -1.97
C PHE A 51 -3.99 1.58 -2.40
N ASP A 52 -3.32 2.63 -1.96
CA ASP A 52 -1.89 2.80 -2.16
C ASP A 52 -1.13 2.28 -0.92
N ILE A 53 -0.03 1.54 -1.14
CA ILE A 53 0.87 1.05 -0.09
C ILE A 53 2.32 1.29 -0.48
N THR A 54 3.25 1.26 0.47
CA THR A 54 4.68 1.37 0.14
C THR A 54 5.15 0.25 -0.79
N ALA A 55 5.98 0.60 -1.78
CA ALA A 55 6.66 -0.38 -2.63
C ALA A 55 8.02 -0.84 -2.08
N SER A 56 8.31 -0.53 -0.81
CA SER A 56 9.54 -0.96 -0.14
C SER A 56 9.55 -2.47 0.09
N SER A 57 10.63 -3.11 -0.36
CA SER A 57 10.88 -4.55 -0.18
C SER A 57 11.05 -4.97 1.29
N TYR A 58 11.23 -4.00 2.19
CA TYR A 58 11.24 -4.26 3.63
C TYR A 58 9.86 -4.67 4.16
N TYR A 59 8.79 -4.14 3.56
CA TYR A 59 7.41 -4.38 4.02
C TYR A 59 6.60 -5.25 3.06
N VAL A 60 6.93 -5.23 1.78
CA VAL A 60 6.17 -5.91 0.73
C VAL A 60 7.07 -6.87 -0.02
N GLU A 61 6.72 -8.15 0.04
CA GLU A 61 7.30 -9.19 -0.82
C GLU A 61 6.43 -9.33 -2.07
N VAL A 62 7.05 -9.20 -3.25
CA VAL A 62 6.39 -9.43 -4.55
C VAL A 62 6.91 -10.75 -5.11
N LYS A 63 5.99 -11.63 -5.50
CA LYS A 63 6.30 -12.93 -6.12
C LYS A 63 5.86 -12.95 -7.57
#